data_AF-A0A2M6ZVB1-F1
#
_entry.id   AF-A0A2M6ZVB1-F1
#
_cell.length_a   1.000
_cell.length_b   1.000
_cell.length_c   1.000
_cell.angle_alpha   90.00
_cell.angle_beta   90.00
_cell.angle_gamma   90.00
#
_symmetry.space_group_name_H-M   'P 1'
#
loop_
_entity.id
_entity.type
_entity.pdbx_description
1 polymer ?
#
loop_
_entity_poly.entity_id
_entity_poly.type
_entity_poly.pdbx_seq_one_letter_code
_entity_poly.pdbx_strand_id
1 'polypeptide(L)'
;MEVLEAIKTRRSIRHYKPDAISEEKLNTVLEAARWTPSWKNSQCWRFVIVKDKEKKARLAETLGPGNPAHSAIKESPVIIVAG
;
A
#
# COMPACT_ATOMS: atom_id res chain seq x y z
N MET A 1 2.17 12.41 17.00
CA MET A 1 1.12 13.02 16.17
C MET A 1 -0.18 12.39 16.59
N GLU A 2 -1.19 13.20 16.86
CA GLU A 2 -2.51 12.72 17.24
C GLU A 2 -3.29 12.20 16.02
N VAL A 3 -4.22 11.27 16.22
CA VAL A 3 -4.96 10.61 15.13
C VAL A 3 -5.65 11.62 14.20
N LEU A 4 -6.28 12.65 14.76
CA LEU A 4 -7.00 13.66 13.98
C LEU A 4 -6.05 14.50 13.12
N GLU A 5 -4.85 14.78 13.61
CA GLU A 5 -3.83 15.50 12.85
C GLU A 5 -3.28 14.64 11.71
N ALA A 6 -3.04 13.35 11.98
CA ALA A 6 -2.60 12.38 10.98
C ALA A 6 -3.57 12.28 9.80
N ILE A 7 -4.87 12.24 10.09
CA ILE A 7 -5.93 12.19 9.08
C ILE A 7 -5.97 13.47 8.25
N LYS A 8 -5.94 14.64 8.91
CA LYS A 8 -6.04 15.95 8.23
C LYS A 8 -4.83 16.28 7.36
N THR A 9 -3.63 15.84 7.76
CA THR A 9 -2.38 16.16 7.06
C THR A 9 -1.98 15.12 6.00
N ARG A 10 -2.69 13.99 5.91
CA ARG A 10 -2.39 12.91 4.95
C ARG A 10 -2.51 13.39 3.50
N ARG A 11 -1.45 13.15 2.73
CA ARG A 11 -1.41 13.35 1.27
C ARG A 11 -0.95 12.10 0.54
N SER A 12 -1.33 11.96 -0.73
CA SER A 12 -0.88 10.84 -1.57
C SER A 12 0.53 11.12 -2.08
N ILE A 13 1.48 10.24 -1.74
CA ILE A 13 2.87 10.29 -2.19
C ILE A 13 2.98 9.48 -3.48
N ARG A 14 3.75 9.98 -4.46
CA ARG A 14 3.93 9.33 -5.77
C ARG A 14 5.39 9.19 -6.20
N HIS A 15 6.31 9.65 -5.35
CA HIS A 15 7.75 9.47 -5.51
C HIS A 15 8.32 8.90 -4.23
N TYR A 16 9.05 7.81 -4.35
CA TYR A 16 9.54 7.05 -3.22
C TYR A 16 11.05 6.92 -3.27
N LYS A 17 11.65 6.86 -2.08
CA LYS A 17 13.04 6.45 -1.97
C LYS A 17 13.14 4.94 -2.20
N PRO A 18 14.29 4.45 -2.70
CA PRO A 18 14.50 3.01 -2.92
C PRO A 18 14.72 2.23 -1.61
N ASP A 19 14.71 2.89 -0.45
CA ASP A 19 14.92 2.29 0.86
C ASP A 19 13.91 1.16 1.13
N ALA A 20 14.43 0.01 1.57
CA ALA A 20 13.58 -1.11 1.95
C ALA A 20 12.78 -0.80 3.22
N ILE A 21 11.57 -1.34 3.30
CA ILE A 21 10.73 -1.29 4.50
C ILE A 21 10.98 -2.56 5.32
N SER A 22 11.16 -2.42 6.64
CA SER A 22 11.30 -3.55 7.55
C SER A 22 9.99 -4.35 7.63
N GLU A 23 10.11 -5.67 7.84
CA GLU A 23 8.93 -6.53 8.01
C GLU A 23 8.08 -6.11 9.21
N GLU A 24 8.71 -5.64 10.28
CA GLU A 24 8.01 -5.13 11.47
C GLU A 24 7.05 -3.98 11.12
N LYS A 25 7.55 -2.95 10.40
CA LYS A 25 6.72 -1.82 9.98
C LYS A 25 5.57 -2.27 9.09
N LEU A 26 5.82 -3.21 8.19
CA LEU A 26 4.81 -3.75 7.31
C LEU A 26 3.72 -4.51 8.09
N ASN A 27 4.13 -5.35 9.04
CA ASN A 27 3.24 -6.11 9.90
C ASN A 27 2.39 -5.18 10.78
N THR A 28 2.96 -4.09 11.33
CA THR A 28 2.19 -3.10 12.09
C THR A 28 1.03 -2.52 11.27
N VAL A 29 1.27 -2.20 9.99
CA VAL A 29 0.22 -1.66 9.09
C VAL A 29 -0.84 -2.71 8.78
N LEU A 30 -0.43 -3.95 8.53
CA LEU A 30 -1.36 -5.06 8.25
C LEU A 30 -2.20 -5.43 9.47
N GLU A 31 -1.62 -5.38 10.67
CA GLU A 31 -2.33 -5.56 11.93
C GLU A 31 -3.39 -4.48 12.14
N ALA A 32 -3.04 -3.21 11.91
CA ALA A 32 -4.00 -2.11 11.97
C ALA A 32 -5.16 -2.32 10.99
N ALA A 33 -4.88 -2.80 9.77
CA ALA A 33 -5.91 -3.13 8.79
C ALA A 33 -6.79 -4.31 9.25
N ARG A 34 -6.20 -5.35 9.85
CA ARG A 34 -6.92 -6.52 10.39
C ARG A 34 -7.92 -6.15 11.49
N TRP A 35 -7.57 -5.17 12.32
CA TRP A 35 -8.43 -4.69 13.42
C TRP A 35 -9.61 -3.82 12.97
N THR A 36 -9.70 -3.47 11.69
CA THR A 36 -10.84 -2.71 11.17
C THR A 36 -12.13 -3.52 11.22
N PRO A 37 -13.29 -2.87 11.44
CA PRO A 37 -14.57 -3.57 11.48
C PRO A 37 -14.86 -4.23 10.13
N SER A 38 -15.50 -5.40 10.17
CA SER A 38 -16.01 -6.09 9.00
C SER A 38 -17.45 -6.54 9.23
N TRP A 39 -18.26 -6.53 8.16
CA TRP A 39 -19.65 -6.98 8.23
C TRP A 39 -19.72 -8.40 8.80
N LYS A 40 -20.51 -8.60 9.86
CA LYS A 40 -20.67 -9.89 10.57
C LYS A 40 -19.34 -10.55 10.95
N ASN A 41 -18.28 -9.77 11.19
CA ASN A 41 -16.92 -10.29 11.43
C ASN A 41 -16.41 -11.23 10.32
N SER A 42 -16.82 -10.98 9.07
CA SER A 42 -16.44 -11.79 7.91
C SER A 42 -14.95 -11.78 7.60
N GLN A 43 -14.20 -10.78 8.10
CA GLN A 43 -12.76 -10.64 7.87
C GLN A 43 -12.44 -10.74 6.36
N CYS A 44 -13.18 -9.96 5.58
CA CYS A 44 -13.19 -10.03 4.12
C CYS A 44 -11.88 -9.56 3.48
N TRP A 45 -11.02 -8.86 4.22
CA TRP A 45 -9.75 -8.35 3.72
C TRP A 45 -8.83 -9.47 3.21
N ARG A 46 -8.34 -9.34 1.99
CA ARG A 46 -7.23 -10.14 1.45
C ARG A 46 -6.12 -9.20 1.00
N PHE A 47 -4.92 -9.41 1.51
CA PHE A 47 -3.75 -8.60 1.17
C PHE A 47 -2.69 -9.44 0.48
N VAL A 48 -2.21 -8.98 -0.67
CA VAL A 48 -1.06 -9.53 -1.37
C VAL A 48 0.07 -8.51 -1.33
N ILE A 49 1.19 -8.91 -0.73
CA ILE A 49 2.38 -8.09 -0.60
C ILE A 49 3.29 -8.37 -1.79
N VAL A 50 3.56 -7.33 -2.59
CA VAL A 50 4.41 -7.43 -3.78
C VAL A 50 5.67 -6.60 -3.58
N LYS A 51 6.80 -7.28 -3.39
CA LYS A 51 8.14 -6.67 -3.28
C LYS A 51 8.96 -6.82 -4.57
N ASP A 52 8.65 -7.85 -5.35
CA ASP A 52 9.34 -8.20 -6.58
C ASP A 52 9.22 -7.08 -7.64
N LYS A 53 10.36 -6.71 -8.24
CA LYS A 53 10.44 -5.58 -9.17
C LYS A 53 9.70 -5.86 -10.47
N GLU A 54 9.80 -7.07 -11.02
CA GLU A 54 9.15 -7.43 -12.28
C GLU A 54 7.63 -7.47 -12.14
N LYS A 55 7.13 -8.06 -11.04
CA LYS A 55 5.69 -8.06 -10.73
C LYS A 55 5.16 -6.64 -10.55
N LYS A 56 5.88 -5.75 -9.87
CA LYS A 56 5.49 -4.33 -9.77
C LYS A 56 5.47 -3.64 -11.13
N ALA A 57 6.46 -3.89 -11.98
CA ALA A 57 6.47 -3.33 -13.33
C ALA A 57 5.25 -3.80 -14.14
N ARG A 58 4.92 -5.10 -14.09
CA ARG A 58 3.72 -5.65 -14.74
C ARG A 58 2.43 -5.07 -14.18
N LEU A 59 2.33 -4.87 -12.86
CA LEU A 59 1.17 -4.22 -12.25
C LEU A 59 0.99 -2.78 -12.74
N ALA A 60 2.08 -2.02 -12.88
CA ALA A 60 2.01 -0.65 -13.39
C ALA A 60 1.42 -0.59 -14.81
N GLU A 61 1.72 -1.58 -15.66
CA GLU A 61 1.17 -1.66 -17.03
C GLU A 61 -0.34 -2.01 -17.08
N THR A 62 -0.93 -2.45 -15.97
CA THR A 62 -2.39 -2.67 -15.89
C THR A 62 -3.17 -1.38 -15.64
N LEU A 63 -2.49 -0.27 -15.32
CA LEU A 63 -3.14 1.01 -15.08
C LEU A 63 -3.57 1.66 -16.39
N GLY A 64 -4.71 2.38 -16.34
CA GLY A 64 -5.18 3.15 -17.48
C GLY A 64 -4.20 4.23 -17.94
N PRO A 65 -4.28 4.66 -19.23
CA PRO A 65 -3.42 5.71 -19.77
C PRO A 65 -3.46 6.99 -18.93
N GLY A 66 -2.31 7.60 -18.68
CA GLY A 66 -2.20 8.86 -17.92
C GLY A 66 -2.34 8.71 -16.40
N ASN A 67 -2.40 7.48 -15.86
CA ASN A 67 -2.48 7.28 -14.42
C ASN A 67 -1.19 7.75 -13.71
N PRO A 68 -1.26 8.72 -12.78
CA PRO A 68 -0.07 9.26 -12.12
C PRO A 68 0.61 8.28 -11.17
N ALA A 69 0.02 7.11 -10.91
CA ALA A 69 0.61 6.06 -10.09
C ALA A 69 1.55 5.12 -10.86
N HIS A 70 1.67 5.24 -12.20
CA HIS A 70 2.47 4.32 -13.01
C HIS A 70 3.94 4.26 -12.57
N SER A 71 4.60 5.42 -12.43
CA SER A 71 5.96 5.50 -11.89
C SER A 71 6.01 5.14 -10.41
N ALA A 72 5.04 5.60 -9.63
CA ALA A 72 4.95 5.36 -8.19
C ALA A 72 4.95 3.87 -7.84
N ILE A 73 4.22 3.04 -8.61
CA ILE A 73 4.18 1.58 -8.41
C ILE A 73 5.56 0.96 -8.62
N LYS A 74 6.28 1.39 -9.65
CA LYS A 74 7.62 0.88 -9.98
C LYS A 74 8.66 1.30 -8.94
N GLU A 75 8.60 2.55 -8.49
CA GLU A 75 9.53 3.15 -7.52
C GLU A 75 9.30 2.67 -6.09
N SER A 76 8.05 2.41 -5.69
CA SER A 76 7.72 2.04 -4.32
C SER A 76 8.48 0.78 -3.87
N PRO A 77 8.97 0.71 -2.62
CA PRO A 77 9.64 -0.49 -2.12
C PRO A 77 8.68 -1.69 -2.02
N VAL A 78 7.43 -1.45 -1.63
CA VAL A 78 6.38 -2.47 -1.44
C VAL A 78 5.06 -1.97 -2.00
N ILE A 79 4.34 -2.85 -2.70
CA ILE A 79 2.94 -2.66 -3.09
C ILE A 79 2.07 -3.64 -2.30
N ILE A 80 0.96 -3.14 -1.76
CA ILE A 80 -0.09 -3.98 -1.16
C ILE A 80 -1.28 -3.94 -2.10
N VAL A 81 -1.66 -5.09 -2.63
CA VAL A 81 -2.91 -5.26 -3.37
C VAL A 81 -3.95 -5.76 -2.38
N ALA A 82 -5.05 -5.03 -2.24
CA ALA A 82 -6.16 -5.39 -1.39
C ALA A 82 -7.36 -5.83 -2.24
N GLY A 83 -8.02 -6.90 -1.83
CA GLY A 83 -9.24 -7.43 -2.44
C GLY A 83 -10.22 -7.96 -1.41
#